data_AF-A0A535PQ91-F1
#
_entry.id   AF-A0A535PQ91-F1
#
_cell.length_a   1.000
_cell.length_b   1.000
_cell.length_c   1.000
_cell.angle_alpha   90.00
_cell.angle_beta   90.00
_cell.angle_gamma   90.00
#
_symmetry.space_group_name_H-M   'P 1'
#
loop_
_entity.id
_entity.type
_entity.pdbx_description
1 polymer ?
#
loop_
_entity_poly.entity_id
_entity_poly.type
_entity_poly.pdbx_seq_one_letter_code
_entity_poly.pdbx_strand_id
1 'polypeptide(L)' 'NPSKWPRGTAGMASSAAGVSGSQFFITLGDAPFLSSNGVYNHFGQVTSGMDVIDKIQVGDKMQSLDVSDS' A
#
# COMPACT_ATOMS: atom_id res chain seq x y z
N ASN A 1 -4.82 -15.82 -5.56
CA ASN A 1 -5.51 -15.07 -4.50
C ASN A 1 -6.16 -13.85 -5.14
N PRO A 2 -7.48 -13.80 -5.38
CA PRO A 2 -8.12 -12.60 -5.89
C PRO A 2 -8.31 -11.65 -4.70
N SER A 3 -7.21 -11.24 -4.05
CA SER A 3 -7.27 -10.27 -2.97
C SER A 3 -7.91 -9.03 -3.54
N LYS A 4 -9.14 -8.75 -3.13
CA LYS A 4 -9.75 -7.45 -3.35
C LYS A 4 -8.88 -6.44 -2.61
N TRP A 5 -8.64 -5.29 -3.22
CA TRP A 5 -7.86 -4.21 -2.65
C TRP A 5 -8.80 -3.09 -2.22
N PRO A 6 -9.48 -3.21 -1.06
CA PRO A 6 -10.31 -2.12 -0.56
C PRO A 6 -9.44 -0.92 -0.18
N ARG A 7 -10.07 0.22 0.06
CA ARG A 7 -9.42 1.39 0.65
C ARG A 7 -8.65 1.06 1.94
N GLY A 8 -7.46 1.64 2.09
CA GLY A 8 -6.59 1.50 3.26
C GLY A 8 -5.73 0.22 3.27
N THR A 9 -5.73 -0.58 2.22
CA THR A 9 -4.86 -1.75 2.10
C THR A 9 -3.40 -1.34 1.86
N ALA A 10 -2.47 -1.99 2.57
CA ALA A 10 -1.04 -1.84 2.37
C ALA A 10 -0.46 -3.02 1.56
N GLY A 11 0.30 -2.72 0.51
CA GLY A 11 0.89 -3.73 -0.37
C GLY A 11 2.30 -3.40 -0.83
N MET A 12 3.08 -4.44 -1.16
CA MET A 12 4.42 -4.29 -1.72
C MET A 12 4.34 -3.98 -3.20
N ALA A 13 5.06 -2.94 -3.64
CA ALA A 13 5.19 -2.61 -5.05
C ALA A 13 6.19 -3.58 -5.72
N SER A 14 5.82 -4.05 -6.91
CA SER A 14 6.64 -4.93 -7.75
C SER A 14 6.85 -4.31 -9.13
N SER A 15 8.03 -4.52 -9.72
CA SER A 15 8.25 -4.27 -11.14
C SER A 15 7.42 -5.22 -12.03
N ALA A 16 7.30 -4.89 -13.32
CA ALA A 16 6.64 -5.77 -14.29
C ALA A 16 7.29 -7.17 -14.42
N ALA A 17 8.57 -7.30 -14.04
CA ALA A 17 9.28 -8.57 -13.97
C ALA A 17 9.06 -9.32 -12.64
N GLY A 18 8.20 -8.81 -11.74
CA GLY A 18 7.88 -9.42 -10.45
C GLY A 18 8.90 -9.15 -9.33
N VAL A 19 9.93 -8.35 -9.58
CA VAL A 19 10.92 -7.98 -8.55
C VAL A 19 10.32 -6.94 -7.61
N SER A 20 10.32 -7.23 -6.31
CA SER A 20 9.88 -6.33 -5.24
C SER A 20 11.08 -5.86 -4.42
N GLY A 21 11.05 -4.60 -3.97
CA GLY A 21 12.10 -4.01 -3.11
C GLY A 21 11.52 -3.55 -1.78
N SER A 22 11.93 -2.36 -1.32
CA SER A 22 11.39 -1.71 -0.11
C SER A 22 10.18 -0.81 -0.37
N GLN A 23 9.79 -0.63 -1.64
CA GLN A 23 8.65 0.22 -2.00
C GLN A 23 7.34 -0.46 -1.63
N PHE A 24 6.47 0.29 -0.95
CA PHE A 24 5.11 -0.14 -0.63
C PHE A 24 4.13 0.98 -0.97
N PHE A 25 2.85 0.63 -0.99
CA PHE A 25 1.76 1.57 -1.23
C PHE A 25 0.62 1.35 -0.25
N ILE A 26 -0.22 2.38 -0.09
CA ILE A 26 -1.50 2.31 0.60
C ILE A 26 -2.58 2.73 -0.40
N THR A 27 -3.67 1.97 -0.49
CA THR A 27 -4.79 2.31 -1.38
C THR A 27 -5.60 3.48 -0.82
N LEU A 28 -5.73 4.56 -1.59
CA LEU A 28 -6.58 5.72 -1.24
C LEU A 28 -8.07 5.47 -1.50
N GLY A 29 -8.42 4.38 -2.17
CA GLY A 29 -9.78 3.99 -2.50
C GLY A 29 -9.80 2.52 -2.89
N ASP A 30 -10.95 2.00 -3.29
CA ASP A 30 -11.03 0.64 -3.80
C ASP A 30 -10.26 0.53 -5.12
N ALA A 31 -9.30 -0.41 -5.16
CA ALA A 31 -8.34 -0.59 -6.24
C ALA A 31 -8.42 -1.99 -6.88
N PRO A 32 -9.57 -2.41 -7.44
CA PRO A 32 -9.77 -3.77 -7.96
C PRO A 32 -8.82 -4.14 -9.11
N PHE A 33 -8.29 -3.15 -9.83
CA PHE A 33 -7.33 -3.35 -10.91
C PHE A 33 -6.00 -3.98 -10.44
N LEU A 34 -5.63 -3.85 -9.16
CA LEU A 34 -4.44 -4.47 -8.58
C LEU A 34 -4.57 -5.99 -8.45
N SER A 35 -5.80 -6.54 -8.45
CA SER A 35 -6.03 -7.99 -8.45
C SER A 35 -5.78 -8.62 -9.83
N SER A 36 -5.82 -7.81 -10.90
CA SER A 36 -5.74 -8.26 -12.29
C SER A 36 -4.40 -7.95 -12.95
N ASN A 37 -3.68 -6.95 -12.44
CA ASN A 37 -2.45 -6.43 -13.05
C ASN A 37 -1.26 -6.62 -12.10
N GLY A 38 -0.36 -7.54 -12.40
CA GLY A 38 0.92 -7.69 -11.70
C GLY A 38 0.89 -8.60 -10.46
N VAL A 39 2.02 -8.66 -9.75
CA VAL A 39 2.23 -9.51 -8.57
C VAL A 39 2.44 -8.60 -7.37
N TYR A 40 1.34 -8.10 -6.80
CA TYR A 40 1.39 -7.32 -5.58
C TYR A 40 1.09 -8.20 -4.37
N ASN A 41 1.92 -8.06 -3.34
CA ASN A 41 1.75 -8.79 -2.09
C ASN A 41 1.02 -7.91 -1.08
N HIS A 42 -0.14 -8.38 -0.61
CA HIS A 42 -0.89 -7.77 0.47
C HIS A 42 -0.23 -8.13 1.81
N PHE A 43 0.11 -7.14 2.64
CA PHE A 43 0.73 -7.38 3.94
C PHE A 43 0.06 -6.67 5.12
N GLY A 44 -0.84 -5.70 4.89
CA GLY A 44 -1.48 -4.99 5.99
C GLY A 44 -2.68 -4.15 5.59
N GLN A 45 -3.26 -3.48 6.59
CA GLN A 45 -4.34 -2.51 6.44
C GLN A 45 -4.17 -1.40 7.47
N VAL A 46 -4.44 -0.17 7.05
CA VAL A 46 -4.44 1.00 7.93
C VAL A 46 -5.57 0.86 8.95
N THR A 47 -5.23 0.92 10.23
CA THR A 47 -6.18 0.84 11.35
C THR A 47 -6.57 2.22 11.89
N SER A 48 -5.73 3.24 11.70
CA SER A 48 -5.97 4.63 12.11
C SER A 48 -5.23 5.62 11.21
N GLY A 49 -5.68 6.88 11.15
CA GLY A 49 -5.02 7.95 10.39
C GLY A 49 -5.31 7.99 8.89
N MET A 50 -6.39 7.36 8.42
CA MET A 50 -6.80 7.46 7.00
C MET A 50 -7.08 8.89 6.55
N ASP A 51 -7.55 9.76 7.46
CA ASP A 51 -7.78 11.19 7.21
C ASP A 51 -6.48 11.98 6.99
N VAL A 52 -5.36 11.50 7.54
CA VAL A 52 -4.02 12.04 7.26
C VAL A 52 -3.55 11.57 5.89
N ILE A 53 -3.75 10.29 5.59
CA ILE A 53 -3.39 9.69 4.30
C ILE A 53 -4.10 10.39 3.13
N ASP A 54 -5.37 10.74 3.29
CA ASP A 54 -6.15 11.48 2.28
C ASP A 54 -5.57 12.87 1.93
N LYS A 55 -4.79 13.45 2.83
CA LYS A 55 -4.20 14.78 2.66
C LYS A 55 -2.82 14.74 2.00
N ILE A 56 -2.18 13.58 1.91
CA ILE A 56 -0.84 13.42 1.32
C ILE A 56 -0.85 13.91 -0.13
N GLN A 57 0.15 14.72 -0.47
CA GLN A 57 0.37 15.26 -1.81
C GLN A 57 1.68 14.74 -2.42
N VAL A 58 1.77 14.83 -3.74
CA VAL A 58 3.01 14.51 -4.46
C VAL A 58 4.12 15.43 -3.96
N GLY A 59 5.22 14.83 -3.50
CA GLY A 59 6.38 15.54 -2.95
C GLY A 59 6.47 15.49 -1.43
N ASP A 60 5.41 15.05 -0.73
CA ASP A 60 5.47 14.79 0.70
C ASP A 60 6.51 13.72 1.02
N LYS A 61 7.20 13.89 2.16
CA LYS A 61 8.28 13.01 2.60
C LYS A 61 7.92 12.33 3.91
N MET A 62 8.06 11.01 3.92
CA MET A 62 8.04 10.23 5.15
C MET A 62 9.28 10.58 5.99
N GLN A 63 9.06 11.10 7.19
CA GLN A 63 10.14 11.56 8.08
C GLN A 63 10.73 10.42 8.92
N SER A 64 9.89 9.51 9.39
CA SER A 64 10.28 8.34 10.17
C SER A 64 9.30 7.19 9.89
N LEU A 65 9.77 5.96 10.10
CA LEU A 65 8.96 4.75 10.12
C LEU A 65 9.45 3.86 11.27
N ASP A 66 8.54 3.54 12.18
CA ASP A 66 8.81 2.72 13.35
C ASP A 66 8.00 1.42 13.27
N VAL A 67 8.68 0.29 13.54
CA VAL A 67 8.06 -1.04 13.61
C VAL A 67 8.30 -1.57 15.02
N SER A 68 7.21 -1.74 15.76
CA SER A 68 7.23 -2.33 17.09
C SER A 68 6.44 -3.63 17.09
N ASP A 69 6.91 -4.61 17.87
CA ASP A 69 6.09 -5.75 18.25
C ASP A 69 5.02 -5.30 19.27
N SER A 70 3.97 -6.13 19.44
CA SER A 70 2.85 -5.81 20.35
C SER A 70 3.17 -6.11 21.80
#